data_AF-A0A4P7JMU3-F1
#
_entry.id   AF-A0A4P7JMU3-F1
#
_cell.length_a   1.000
_cell.length_b   1.000
_cell.length_c   1.000
_cell.angle_alpha   90.00
_cell.angle_beta   90.00
_cell.angle_gamma   90.00
#
_symmetry.space_group_name_H-M   'P 1'
#
loop_
_entity.id
_entity.type
_entity.pdbx_description
1 polymer ?
#
loop_
_entity_poly.entity_id
_entity_poly.type
_entity_poly.pdbx_seq_one_letter_code
_entity_poly.pdbx_strand_id
1 'polypeptide(L)'
;MQFIKSLFCLRGHDNADRFLTLSLSALFGGFFINALLLESTVAKVVFAILSFAIFFTSAIRRCRDSGMRSYNAIAVSAVMLLTLLIVSFIDSKLSLLSVLLPLLLSLFLFARPSQQARIYITGYQGPVDLTELTKIEQNERQQVNRRVEPSLFGESLDADDAHAAAQAQQVPVTTSLQAKLAKNDFAELLQRWMQHNHGATKAIVAISALMAISSVALPMLLSTTTEQVVVTEQAQQANKMVVAANTQRAHKLSMPDDYYLLLDDNHGLIIHWKADRTTDGEIWSQLTAQGDDSCQIIEFNKGDKIRTINVTVENSGDYYANFSPLDSAKVVSLLARRGNFGLCGYNFSLKGSQKALNSHPEYIDWAN
;
A
#
# COMPACT_ATOMS: atom_id res chain seq x y z
N MET A 1 -24.78 13.45 -13.10
CA MET A 1 -23.41 14.03 -13.19
C MET A 1 -22.78 13.73 -14.55
N GLN A 2 -22.77 14.70 -15.46
CA GLN A 2 -22.23 14.52 -16.82
C GLN A 2 -20.72 14.24 -16.84
N PHE A 3 -19.98 14.77 -15.85
CA PHE A 3 -18.55 14.53 -15.72
C PHE A 3 -18.20 13.04 -15.60
N ILE A 4 -18.85 12.30 -14.69
CA ILE A 4 -18.61 10.86 -14.50
C ILE A 4 -18.95 10.08 -15.76
N LYS A 5 -20.06 10.41 -16.44
CA LYS A 5 -20.43 9.79 -17.72
C LYS A 5 -19.33 9.99 -18.77
N SER A 6 -18.71 11.16 -18.80
CA SER A 6 -17.60 11.41 -19.71
C SER A 6 -16.38 10.56 -19.37
N LEU A 7 -16.09 10.21 -18.10
CA LEU A 7 -14.93 9.38 -17.76
C LEU A 7 -15.03 7.96 -18.35
N PHE A 8 -16.22 7.36 -18.35
CA PHE A 8 -16.45 6.01 -18.89
C PHE A 8 -16.83 5.99 -20.38
N CYS A 9 -16.91 7.16 -21.03
CA CYS A 9 -17.31 7.24 -22.43
C CYS A 9 -16.17 6.79 -23.35
N LEU A 10 -16.37 5.65 -24.02
CA LEU A 10 -15.46 5.15 -25.05
C LEU A 10 -15.42 6.00 -26.32
N ARG A 11 -16.40 6.88 -26.56
CA ARG A 11 -16.42 7.77 -27.74
C ARG A 11 -15.89 9.17 -27.40
N GLY A 12 -15.38 9.87 -28.41
CA GLY A 12 -14.82 11.22 -28.29
C GLY A 12 -13.30 11.28 -28.24
N HIS A 13 -12.78 12.42 -27.82
CA HIS A 13 -11.38 12.81 -27.88
C HIS A 13 -11.00 13.55 -26.60
N ASP A 14 -9.77 13.31 -26.13
CA ASP A 14 -9.20 14.00 -24.98
C ASP A 14 -7.98 14.80 -25.44
N ASN A 15 -7.89 16.04 -24.96
CA ASN A 15 -6.67 16.83 -25.13
C ASN A 15 -5.53 16.28 -24.25
N ALA A 16 -4.32 16.80 -24.47
CA ALA A 16 -3.13 16.37 -23.74
C ALA A 16 -3.32 16.53 -22.22
N ASP A 17 -3.82 17.67 -21.78
CA ASP A 17 -3.95 18.01 -20.35
C ASP A 17 -4.89 17.06 -19.62
N ARG A 18 -6.09 16.85 -20.14
CA ARG A 18 -7.07 15.94 -19.53
C ARG A 18 -6.55 14.52 -19.49
N PHE A 19 -5.91 14.06 -20.56
CA PHE A 19 -5.28 12.75 -20.57
C PHE A 19 -4.22 12.64 -19.47
N LEU A 20 -3.33 13.62 -19.34
CA LEU A 20 -2.30 13.63 -18.30
C LEU A 20 -2.89 13.67 -16.90
N THR A 21 -3.86 14.55 -16.64
CA THR A 21 -4.53 14.63 -15.34
C THR A 21 -5.17 13.30 -14.95
N LEU A 22 -5.89 12.65 -15.87
CA LEU A 22 -6.49 11.35 -15.60
C LEU A 22 -5.43 10.25 -15.40
N SER A 23 -4.33 10.31 -16.16
CA SER A 23 -3.21 9.36 -16.03
C SER A 23 -2.52 9.46 -14.68
N LEU A 24 -2.18 10.69 -14.27
CA LEU A 24 -1.57 10.95 -12.96
C LEU A 24 -2.53 10.62 -11.82
N SER A 25 -3.82 10.96 -11.96
CA SER A 25 -4.83 10.62 -10.95
C SER A 25 -4.99 9.11 -10.80
N ALA A 26 -5.00 8.35 -11.89
CA ALA A 26 -5.07 6.89 -11.85
C ALA A 26 -3.80 6.26 -11.23
N LEU A 27 -2.61 6.79 -11.56
CA LEU A 27 -1.34 6.30 -11.01
C LEU A 27 -1.15 6.65 -9.54
N PHE A 28 -1.21 7.94 -9.20
CA PHE A 28 -0.99 8.41 -7.83
C PHE A 28 -2.17 8.07 -6.93
N GLY A 29 -3.40 8.19 -7.41
CA GLY A 29 -4.59 7.74 -6.68
C GLY A 29 -4.58 6.23 -6.48
N GLY A 30 -4.24 5.48 -7.54
CA GLY A 30 -3.92 4.04 -7.49
C GLY A 30 -3.00 3.69 -6.35
N PHE A 31 -1.82 4.30 -6.32
CA PHE A 31 -0.81 4.07 -5.31
C PHE A 31 -1.25 4.50 -3.90
N PHE A 32 -1.70 5.75 -3.74
CA PHE A 32 -2.04 6.33 -2.44
C PHE A 32 -3.20 5.57 -1.78
N ILE A 33 -4.26 5.28 -2.54
CA ILE A 33 -5.43 4.56 -2.02
C ILE A 33 -5.06 3.11 -1.69
N ASN A 34 -4.23 2.47 -2.50
CA ASN A 34 -3.75 1.11 -2.24
C ASN A 34 -2.87 1.02 -1.00
N ALA A 35 -1.98 2.00 -0.79
CA ALA A 35 -1.01 1.99 0.30
C ALA A 35 -1.59 2.45 1.66
N LEU A 36 -2.57 3.38 1.67
CA LEU A 36 -3.00 4.05 2.90
C LEU A 36 -4.46 3.77 3.30
N LEU A 37 -5.33 3.44 2.35
CA LEU A 37 -6.78 3.42 2.60
C LEU A 37 -7.40 2.01 2.53
N LEU A 38 -6.81 1.11 1.74
CA LEU A 38 -7.38 -0.22 1.48
C LEU A 38 -6.53 -1.31 2.12
N GLU A 39 -7.05 -1.99 3.14
CA GLU A 39 -6.38 -3.15 3.75
C GLU A 39 -6.69 -4.44 2.99
N SER A 40 -7.92 -4.60 2.50
CA SER A 40 -8.37 -5.79 1.78
C SER A 40 -7.77 -5.87 0.37
N THR A 41 -7.13 -7.00 0.03
CA THR A 41 -6.63 -7.30 -1.32
C THR A 41 -7.74 -7.26 -2.37
N VAL A 42 -8.96 -7.69 -2.01
CA VAL A 42 -10.13 -7.63 -2.91
C VAL A 42 -10.47 -6.17 -3.23
N ALA A 43 -10.49 -5.31 -2.22
CA ALA A 43 -10.77 -3.89 -2.42
C ALA A 43 -9.69 -3.21 -3.29
N LYS A 44 -8.40 -3.55 -3.08
CA LYS A 44 -7.28 -3.09 -3.90
C LYS A 44 -7.46 -3.45 -5.38
N VAL A 45 -7.82 -4.71 -5.66
CA VAL A 45 -8.06 -5.19 -7.03
C VAL A 45 -9.26 -4.51 -7.68
N VAL A 46 -10.36 -4.35 -6.95
CA VAL A 46 -11.55 -3.63 -7.44
C VAL A 46 -11.19 -2.18 -7.80
N PHE A 47 -10.43 -1.50 -6.95
CA PHE A 47 -9.98 -0.14 -7.21
C PHE A 47 -9.03 -0.04 -8.41
N ALA A 48 -8.12 -1.01 -8.57
CA ALA A 48 -7.23 -1.10 -9.73
C ALA A 48 -8.02 -1.26 -11.04
N ILE A 49 -9.07 -2.10 -11.05
CA ILE A 49 -9.96 -2.28 -12.21
C ILE A 49 -10.70 -0.99 -12.56
N LEU A 50 -11.22 -0.28 -11.57
CA LEU A 50 -11.91 1.01 -11.80
C LEU A 50 -10.96 2.08 -12.35
N SER A 51 -9.76 2.19 -11.77
CA SER A 51 -8.72 3.11 -12.22
C SER A 51 -8.26 2.79 -13.64
N PHE A 52 -8.08 1.50 -13.94
CA PHE A 52 -7.78 1.02 -15.28
C PHE A 52 -8.89 1.38 -16.27
N ALA A 53 -10.17 1.19 -15.92
CA ALA A 53 -11.27 1.50 -16.83
C ALA A 53 -11.26 2.99 -17.23
N ILE A 54 -11.08 3.90 -16.27
CA ILE A 54 -11.01 5.35 -16.52
C ILE A 54 -9.76 5.71 -17.34
N PHE A 55 -8.62 5.09 -17.04
CA PHE A 55 -7.40 5.31 -17.81
C PHE A 55 -7.53 4.82 -19.25
N PHE A 56 -8.09 3.62 -19.44
CA PHE A 56 -8.24 2.99 -20.74
C PHE A 56 -9.14 3.78 -21.68
N THR A 57 -10.29 4.25 -21.21
CA THR A 57 -11.16 5.11 -22.03
C THR A 57 -10.44 6.40 -22.43
N SER A 58 -9.72 7.03 -21.50
CA SER A 58 -8.89 8.21 -21.75
C SER A 58 -7.79 7.94 -22.78
N ALA A 59 -7.05 6.83 -22.65
CA ALA A 59 -5.99 6.44 -23.57
C ALA A 59 -6.51 6.19 -24.99
N ILE A 60 -7.66 5.51 -25.16
CA ILE A 60 -8.26 5.32 -26.48
C ILE A 60 -8.68 6.67 -27.07
N ARG A 61 -9.30 7.55 -26.28
CA ARG A 61 -9.69 8.89 -26.75
C ARG A 61 -8.48 9.72 -27.14
N ARG A 62 -7.38 9.63 -26.39
CA ARG A 62 -6.14 10.33 -26.69
C ARG A 62 -5.48 9.82 -27.96
N CYS A 63 -5.43 8.50 -28.17
CA CYS A 63 -4.94 7.93 -29.43
C CYS A 63 -5.78 8.34 -30.64
N ARG A 64 -7.11 8.41 -30.49
CA ARG A 64 -7.98 8.94 -31.55
C ARG A 64 -7.78 10.42 -31.81
N ASP A 65 -7.48 11.21 -30.78
CA ASP A 65 -7.16 12.63 -30.92
C ASP A 65 -5.85 12.86 -31.68
N SER A 66 -4.82 12.07 -31.40
CA SER A 66 -3.50 12.17 -32.06
C SER A 66 -3.40 11.40 -33.39
N GLY A 67 -4.48 10.76 -33.85
CA GLY A 67 -4.48 9.92 -35.06
C GLY A 67 -3.68 8.61 -34.93
N MET A 68 -3.31 8.22 -33.71
CA MET A 68 -2.60 6.98 -33.44
C MET A 68 -3.52 5.77 -33.49
N ARG A 69 -2.97 4.63 -33.92
CA ARG A 69 -3.69 3.34 -33.89
C ARG A 69 -4.02 2.95 -32.44
N SER A 70 -5.20 2.34 -32.25
CA SER A 70 -5.74 1.94 -30.94
C SER A 70 -4.87 0.95 -30.18
N TYR A 71 -4.03 0.16 -30.85
CA TYR A 71 -3.12 -0.78 -30.17
C TYR A 71 -2.17 -0.06 -29.20
N ASN A 72 -1.80 1.20 -29.46
CA ASN A 72 -0.96 1.97 -28.54
C ASN A 72 -1.71 2.25 -27.22
N ALA A 73 -3.00 2.56 -27.29
CA ALA A 73 -3.83 2.73 -26.08
C ALA A 73 -3.91 1.43 -25.29
N ILE A 74 -4.09 0.29 -25.98
CA ILE A 74 -4.13 -1.03 -25.35
C ILE A 74 -2.81 -1.34 -24.67
N ALA A 75 -1.67 -1.12 -25.35
CA ALA A 75 -0.34 -1.40 -24.82
C ALA A 75 -0.05 -0.57 -23.55
N VAL A 76 -0.29 0.76 -23.59
CA VAL A 76 -0.06 1.61 -22.42
C VAL A 76 -1.00 1.25 -21.27
N SER A 77 -2.26 0.92 -21.57
CA SER A 77 -3.23 0.54 -20.53
C SER A 77 -2.95 -0.83 -19.93
N ALA A 78 -2.43 -1.78 -20.71
CA ALA A 78 -2.02 -3.08 -20.21
C ALA A 78 -0.84 -2.95 -19.23
N VAL A 79 0.16 -2.12 -19.57
CA VAL A 79 1.28 -1.82 -18.66
C VAL A 79 0.78 -1.12 -17.40
N MET A 80 -0.14 -0.16 -17.53
CA MET A 80 -0.78 0.51 -16.39
C MET A 80 -1.48 -0.49 -15.45
N LEU A 81 -2.31 -1.39 -16.00
CA LEU A 81 -3.00 -2.41 -15.22
C LEU A 81 -2.01 -3.33 -14.51
N LEU A 82 -0.97 -3.78 -15.22
CA LEU A 82 0.07 -4.63 -14.65
C LEU A 82 0.75 -3.94 -13.46
N THR A 83 1.12 -2.66 -13.58
CA THR A 83 1.69 -1.87 -12.49
C THR A 83 0.74 -1.77 -11.30
N LEU A 84 -0.56 -1.47 -11.52
CA LEU A 84 -1.54 -1.39 -10.44
C LEU A 84 -1.72 -2.74 -9.72
N LEU A 85 -1.66 -3.86 -10.44
CA LEU A 85 -1.70 -5.19 -9.85
C LEU A 85 -0.40 -5.50 -9.08
N ILE A 86 0.77 -5.19 -9.64
CA ILE A 86 2.07 -5.36 -8.95
C ILE A 86 2.04 -4.64 -7.60
N VAL A 87 1.63 -3.37 -7.58
CA VAL A 87 1.53 -2.58 -6.34
C VAL A 87 0.48 -3.17 -5.38
N SER A 88 -0.56 -3.83 -5.89
CA SER A 88 -1.60 -4.44 -5.04
C SER A 88 -1.16 -5.72 -4.34
N PHE A 89 -0.23 -6.48 -4.93
CA PHE A 89 0.19 -7.79 -4.43
C PHE A 89 1.60 -7.79 -3.81
N ILE A 90 2.46 -6.84 -4.20
CA ILE A 90 3.84 -6.75 -3.71
C ILE A 90 3.92 -5.62 -2.68
N ASP A 91 3.93 -5.98 -1.41
CA ASP A 91 4.16 -5.05 -0.30
C ASP A 91 5.66 -4.74 -0.15
N SER A 92 6.21 -4.04 -1.14
CA SER A 92 7.59 -3.58 -1.09
C SER A 92 7.69 -2.14 -1.56
N LYS A 93 8.56 -1.34 -0.92
CA LYS A 93 8.87 0.01 -1.39
C LYS A 93 9.48 0.01 -2.80
N LEU A 94 10.10 -1.10 -3.22
CA LEU A 94 10.64 -1.30 -4.56
C LEU A 94 9.54 -1.32 -5.64
N SER A 95 8.30 -1.72 -5.29
CA SER A 95 7.17 -1.70 -6.21
C SER A 95 6.89 -0.30 -6.80
N LEU A 96 7.29 0.78 -6.09
CA LEU A 96 7.20 2.16 -6.59
C LEU A 96 7.97 2.39 -7.89
N LEU A 97 9.07 1.68 -8.11
CA LEU A 97 9.85 1.79 -9.34
C LEU A 97 9.06 1.32 -10.57
N SER A 98 8.07 0.44 -10.37
CA SER A 98 7.20 -0.04 -11.45
C SER A 98 6.26 1.04 -12.00
N VAL A 99 6.08 2.17 -11.30
CA VAL A 99 5.27 3.32 -11.75
C VAL A 99 5.96 4.15 -12.83
N LEU A 100 7.29 4.11 -12.90
CA LEU A 100 8.05 4.91 -13.87
C LEU A 100 7.73 4.52 -15.32
N LEU A 101 7.57 3.22 -15.58
CA LEU A 101 7.28 2.72 -16.93
C LEU A 101 5.92 3.21 -17.48
N PRO A 102 4.77 2.98 -16.81
CA PRO A 102 3.49 3.48 -17.30
C PRO A 102 3.42 5.01 -17.32
N LEU A 103 4.16 5.70 -16.44
CA LEU A 103 4.29 7.15 -16.48
C LEU A 103 4.97 7.62 -17.77
N LEU A 104 6.12 7.04 -18.14
CA LEU A 104 6.84 7.38 -19.36
C LEU A 104 6.04 7.06 -20.62
N LEU A 105 5.33 5.93 -20.63
CA LEU A 105 4.44 5.56 -21.73
C LEU A 105 3.22 6.49 -21.84
N SER A 106 2.70 6.97 -20.71
CA SER A 106 1.66 8.00 -20.69
C SER A 106 2.21 9.34 -21.20
N LEU A 107 3.41 9.74 -20.78
CA LEU A 107 4.08 10.94 -21.29
C LEU A 107 4.32 10.87 -22.80
N PHE A 108 4.59 9.68 -23.33
CA PHE A 108 4.69 9.45 -24.78
C PHE A 108 3.37 9.71 -25.51
N LEU A 109 2.22 9.30 -24.98
CA LEU A 109 0.90 9.62 -25.55
C LEU A 109 0.49 11.08 -25.32
N PHE A 110 0.87 11.64 -24.19
CA PHE A 110 0.65 13.05 -23.84
C PHE A 110 1.34 13.98 -24.85
N ALA A 111 2.61 13.75 -25.14
CA ALA A 111 3.44 14.57 -26.03
C ALA A 111 2.99 14.56 -27.50
N ARG A 112 2.03 13.72 -27.88
CA ARG A 112 1.60 13.62 -29.28
C ARG A 112 0.73 14.83 -29.66
N PRO A 113 0.96 15.47 -30.80
CA PRO A 113 0.10 16.58 -31.21
C PRO A 113 -1.28 16.02 -31.59
N SER A 114 -2.32 16.83 -31.41
CA SER A 114 -3.65 16.49 -31.94
C SER A 114 -3.62 16.54 -33.47
N GLN A 115 -4.32 15.62 -34.13
CA GLN A 115 -4.38 15.56 -35.59
C GLN A 115 -5.21 16.71 -36.18
N GLN A 116 -6.20 17.20 -35.43
CA GLN A 116 -7.16 18.20 -35.90
C GLN A 116 -7.38 19.27 -34.84
N ALA A 117 -7.51 20.52 -35.28
CA ALA A 117 -7.92 21.60 -34.39
C ALA A 117 -9.37 21.36 -33.93
N ARG A 118 -9.54 21.16 -32.62
CA ARG A 118 -10.81 20.82 -31.97
C ARG A 118 -11.06 21.74 -30.79
N ILE A 119 -12.34 21.99 -30.51
CA ILE A 119 -12.77 22.75 -29.34
C ILE A 119 -13.04 21.75 -28.22
N TYR A 120 -12.33 21.89 -27.10
CA TYR A 120 -12.48 21.04 -25.93
C TYR A 120 -13.19 21.79 -24.80
N ILE A 121 -14.11 21.11 -24.13
CA ILE A 121 -14.75 21.59 -22.90
C ILE A 121 -14.17 20.77 -21.76
N THR A 122 -13.50 21.40 -20.80
CA THR A 122 -12.74 20.71 -19.71
C THR A 122 -11.76 19.65 -20.25
N GLY A 123 -11.21 19.88 -21.46
CA GLY A 123 -10.31 18.96 -22.15
C GLY A 123 -10.97 17.76 -22.85
N TYR A 124 -12.30 17.70 -22.90
CA TYR A 124 -13.08 16.66 -23.59
C TYR A 124 -13.78 17.19 -24.84
N GLN A 125 -13.90 16.35 -25.87
CA GLN A 125 -14.84 16.53 -26.98
C GLN A 125 -15.53 15.19 -27.29
N GLY A 126 -16.84 15.09 -27.15
CA GLY A 126 -17.56 13.86 -27.47
C GLY A 126 -19.07 13.93 -27.22
N PRO A 127 -19.77 12.79 -27.22
CA PRO A 127 -21.23 12.74 -27.13
C PRO A 127 -21.81 13.16 -25.77
N VAL A 128 -20.99 13.21 -24.71
CA VAL A 128 -21.44 13.66 -23.40
C VAL A 128 -21.24 15.17 -23.31
N ASP A 129 -22.34 15.92 -23.16
CA ASP A 129 -22.29 17.37 -23.03
C ASP A 129 -21.79 17.77 -21.63
N LEU A 130 -20.71 18.56 -21.61
CA LEU A 130 -20.09 19.10 -20.39
C LEU A 130 -20.28 20.62 -20.28
N THR A 131 -21.06 21.24 -21.16
CA THR A 131 -21.23 22.71 -21.22
C THR A 131 -21.82 23.29 -19.93
N GLU A 132 -22.65 22.52 -19.23
CA GLU A 132 -23.19 22.93 -17.91
C GLU A 132 -22.10 23.18 -16.86
N LEU A 133 -20.98 22.43 -16.90
CA LEU A 133 -19.87 22.60 -15.95
C LEU A 133 -19.14 23.93 -16.18
N THR A 134 -19.08 24.40 -17.41
CA THR A 134 -18.42 25.66 -17.78
C THR A 134 -19.29 26.89 -17.45
N LYS A 135 -20.61 26.74 -17.50
CA LYS A 135 -21.56 27.83 -17.20
C LYS A 135 -21.47 28.29 -15.73
N ILE A 136 -21.16 27.37 -14.82
CA ILE A 136 -21.02 27.66 -13.38
C ILE A 136 -19.83 28.60 -13.13
N GLU A 137 -18.66 28.34 -13.71
CA GLU A 137 -17.49 29.23 -13.58
C GLU A 137 -17.69 30.61 -14.24
N GLN A 138 -18.41 30.66 -15.37
CA GLN A 138 -18.67 31.92 -16.07
C GLN A 138 -19.63 32.83 -15.28
N ASN A 139 -20.66 32.26 -14.65
CA ASN A 139 -21.60 33.03 -13.83
C ASN A 139 -20.94 33.65 -12.59
N GLU A 140 -20.04 32.94 -11.91
CA GLU A 140 -19.32 33.48 -10.74
C GLU A 140 -18.32 34.58 -11.14
N ARG A 141 -17.56 34.39 -12.24
CA ARG A 141 -16.62 35.41 -12.73
C ARG A 141 -17.31 36.64 -13.34
N GLN A 142 -18.47 36.47 -13.98
CA GLN A 142 -19.27 37.60 -14.49
C GLN A 142 -19.96 38.38 -13.37
N GLN A 143 -20.38 37.75 -12.27
CA GLN A 143 -20.95 38.47 -11.13
C GLN A 143 -19.91 39.33 -10.39
N VAL A 144 -18.67 38.85 -10.24
CA VAL A 144 -17.60 39.61 -9.54
C VAL A 144 -17.13 40.83 -10.33
N ASN A 145 -17.23 40.82 -11.66
CA ASN A 145 -16.75 41.92 -12.51
C ASN A 145 -17.87 42.85 -13.02
N ARG A 146 -19.09 42.72 -12.49
CA ARG A 146 -20.16 43.67 -12.78
C ARG A 146 -20.07 44.82 -11.78
N ARG A 147 -19.26 45.82 -12.10
CA ARG A 147 -19.25 47.11 -11.40
C ARG A 147 -20.63 47.74 -11.61
N VAL A 148 -21.49 47.62 -10.60
CA VAL A 148 -22.77 48.34 -10.56
C VAL A 148 -22.43 49.76 -10.14
N GLU A 149 -22.42 50.69 -11.11
CA GLU A 149 -22.33 52.11 -10.82
C GLU A 149 -23.60 52.51 -10.04
N PRO A 150 -23.49 53.13 -8.85
CA PRO A 150 -24.66 53.65 -8.16
C PRO A 150 -25.18 54.84 -8.95
N SER A 151 -26.39 54.73 -9.51
CA SER A 151 -27.07 55.84 -10.15
C SER A 151 -27.49 56.85 -9.08
N LEU A 152 -26.73 57.94 -8.94
CA LEU A 152 -26.97 59.02 -7.97
C LEU A 152 -28.00 60.05 -8.46
N PHE A 153 -29.00 59.62 -9.23
CA PHE A 153 -30.14 60.45 -9.60
C PHE A 153 -31.41 59.62 -9.47
N GLY A 154 -32.15 59.89 -8.40
CA GLY A 154 -33.55 59.55 -8.34
C GLY A 154 -34.28 60.45 -9.31
N GLU A 155 -34.61 59.92 -10.48
CA GLU A 155 -35.67 60.48 -11.30
C GLU A 155 -36.57 59.31 -11.69
N SER A 156 -37.73 59.28 -11.06
CA SER A 156 -38.86 58.47 -11.49
C SER A 156 -39.24 58.93 -12.89
N LEU A 157 -38.92 58.11 -13.89
CA LEU A 157 -39.57 58.19 -15.18
C LEU A 157 -40.40 56.93 -15.36
N ASP A 158 -41.67 57.22 -15.62
CA ASP A 158 -42.79 56.32 -15.64
C ASP A 158 -42.60 55.10 -16.52
N ALA A 159 -43.31 54.05 -16.13
CA ALA A 159 -43.63 52.93 -16.99
C ALA A 159 -44.35 53.42 -18.25
N ASP A 160 -43.71 53.24 -19.41
CA ASP A 160 -44.31 52.67 -20.62
C ASP A 160 -43.31 52.82 -21.76
N ASP A 161 -42.61 51.72 -22.05
CA ASP A 161 -42.39 51.25 -23.42
C ASP A 161 -41.69 49.89 -23.36
N ALA A 162 -42.52 48.89 -23.06
CA ALA A 162 -42.24 47.53 -23.45
C ALA A 162 -42.18 47.46 -24.99
N HIS A 163 -41.17 46.74 -25.49
CA HIS A 163 -41.01 46.28 -26.88
C HIS A 163 -40.39 47.24 -27.91
N ALA A 164 -39.07 47.53 -27.82
CA ALA A 164 -38.24 47.72 -29.03
C ALA A 164 -36.73 47.77 -28.75
N ALA A 165 -36.11 46.73 -28.17
CA ALA A 165 -34.65 46.49 -28.32
C ALA A 165 -34.24 45.09 -27.83
N ALA A 166 -34.96 44.04 -28.23
CA ALA A 166 -34.46 42.67 -28.15
C ALA A 166 -33.77 42.27 -29.46
N GLN A 167 -32.97 43.18 -30.03
CA GLN A 167 -31.83 42.77 -30.86
C GLN A 167 -30.61 42.83 -29.95
N ALA A 168 -30.51 41.82 -29.09
CA ALA A 168 -29.19 41.39 -28.63
C ALA A 168 -28.43 41.06 -29.91
N GLN A 169 -27.58 41.98 -30.33
CA GLN A 169 -26.50 41.72 -31.26
C GLN A 169 -25.80 40.46 -30.75
N GLN A 170 -26.11 39.34 -31.40
CA GLN A 170 -25.25 38.17 -31.41
C GLN A 170 -23.97 38.63 -32.09
N VAL A 171 -23.10 39.29 -31.33
CA VAL A 171 -21.69 39.37 -31.67
C VAL A 171 -21.26 37.92 -31.79
N PRO A 172 -20.81 37.45 -32.97
CA PRO A 172 -20.22 36.14 -33.07
C PRO A 172 -18.94 36.21 -32.24
N VAL A 173 -18.98 35.74 -30.99
CA VAL A 173 -17.77 35.44 -30.19
C VAL A 173 -17.18 34.15 -30.77
N THR A 174 -16.86 34.20 -32.05
CA THR A 174 -16.32 33.10 -32.84
C THR A 174 -15.31 33.68 -33.78
N THR A 175 -14.12 34.08 -33.29
CA THR A 175 -12.91 33.93 -34.11
C THR A 175 -11.57 34.16 -33.42
N SER A 176 -11.43 35.00 -32.38
CA SER A 176 -10.09 35.46 -31.97
C SER A 176 -9.56 35.01 -30.60
N LEU A 177 -10.38 34.45 -29.69
CA LEU A 177 -9.92 34.12 -28.32
C LEU A 177 -9.90 32.63 -27.93
N GLN A 178 -10.67 31.76 -28.60
CA GLN A 178 -10.79 30.33 -28.26
C GLN A 178 -10.16 29.36 -29.27
N ALA A 179 -9.66 29.88 -30.40
CA ALA A 179 -8.89 29.13 -31.38
C ALA A 179 -7.38 29.37 -31.23
N LYS A 180 -6.90 29.72 -30.02
CA LYS A 180 -5.66 29.09 -29.59
C LYS A 180 -6.00 27.61 -29.58
N LEU A 181 -5.60 26.91 -30.65
CA LEU A 181 -5.47 25.45 -30.66
C LEU A 181 -5.03 25.03 -29.26
N ALA A 182 -5.52 23.90 -28.75
CA ALA A 182 -5.00 23.29 -27.52
C ALA A 182 -3.52 22.89 -27.74
N LYS A 183 -2.68 23.90 -27.90
CA LYS A 183 -1.27 23.90 -28.19
C LYS A 183 -0.65 23.91 -26.83
N ASN A 184 -0.37 22.71 -26.36
CA ASN A 184 0.36 22.53 -25.13
C ASN A 184 1.84 22.64 -25.49
N ASP A 185 2.43 23.81 -25.23
CA ASP A 185 3.84 24.09 -25.51
C ASP A 185 4.77 23.08 -24.81
N PHE A 186 4.39 22.59 -23.62
CA PHE A 186 5.14 21.56 -22.91
C PHE A 186 5.07 20.20 -23.61
N ALA A 187 3.90 19.80 -24.12
CA ALA A 187 3.76 18.58 -24.91
C ALA A 187 4.62 18.64 -26.19
N GLU A 188 4.66 19.79 -26.87
CA GLU A 188 5.50 20.00 -28.05
C GLU A 188 7.00 19.96 -27.72
N LEU A 189 7.42 20.63 -26.63
CA LEU A 189 8.81 20.60 -26.17
C LEU A 189 9.26 19.18 -25.86
N LEU A 190 8.43 18.42 -25.14
CA LEU A 190 8.70 17.03 -24.80
C LEU A 190 8.79 16.16 -26.06
N GLN A 191 7.89 16.37 -27.03
CA GLN A 191 7.95 15.66 -28.30
C GLN A 191 9.25 15.94 -29.07
N ARG A 192 9.65 17.21 -29.17
CA ARG A 192 10.89 17.61 -29.87
C ARG A 192 12.11 17.01 -29.19
N TRP A 193 12.16 17.05 -27.86
CA TRP A 193 13.25 16.44 -27.10
C TRP A 193 13.35 14.92 -27.34
N MET A 194 12.20 14.20 -27.34
CA MET A 194 12.18 12.75 -27.62
C MET A 194 12.64 12.40 -29.04
N GLN A 195 12.26 13.20 -30.03
CA GLN A 195 12.66 12.98 -31.42
C GLN A 195 14.15 13.27 -31.64
N HIS A 196 14.65 14.36 -31.05
CA HIS A 196 16.06 14.73 -31.15
C HIS A 196 16.95 13.70 -30.41
N ASN A 197 16.55 13.31 -29.20
CA ASN A 197 17.29 12.39 -28.33
C ASN A 197 16.69 10.98 -28.36
N HIS A 198 16.44 10.42 -29.55
CA HIS A 198 15.80 9.12 -29.71
C HIS A 198 16.61 7.97 -29.06
N GLY A 199 17.94 8.06 -29.04
CA GLY A 199 18.80 7.11 -28.32
C GLY A 199 18.59 7.16 -26.81
N ALA A 200 18.62 8.36 -26.21
CA ALA A 200 18.36 8.56 -24.79
C ALA A 200 16.93 8.15 -24.40
N THR A 201 15.95 8.45 -25.25
CA THR A 201 14.54 8.06 -25.03
C THR A 201 14.39 6.54 -24.96
N LYS A 202 15.00 5.81 -25.91
CA LYS A 202 15.01 4.33 -25.88
C LYS A 202 15.72 3.80 -24.64
N ALA A 203 16.85 4.39 -24.26
CA ALA A 203 17.60 3.99 -23.07
C ALA A 203 16.78 4.20 -21.78
N ILE A 204 16.12 5.35 -21.62
CA ILE A 204 15.28 5.65 -20.46
C ILE A 204 14.11 4.66 -20.36
N VAL A 205 13.42 4.38 -21.47
CA VAL A 205 12.33 3.40 -21.49
C VAL A 205 12.86 2.00 -21.16
N ALA A 206 14.00 1.58 -21.73
CA ALA A 206 14.60 0.29 -21.43
C ALA A 206 15.02 0.15 -19.96
N ILE A 207 15.66 1.17 -19.39
CA ILE A 207 16.04 1.22 -17.98
C ILE A 207 14.80 1.18 -17.09
N SER A 208 13.75 1.93 -17.41
CA SER A 208 12.48 1.88 -16.66
C SER A 208 11.79 0.52 -16.73
N ALA A 209 11.87 -0.17 -17.87
CA ALA A 209 11.35 -1.52 -18.02
C ALA A 209 12.16 -2.52 -17.18
N LEU A 210 13.48 -2.40 -17.18
CA LEU A 210 14.35 -3.21 -16.31
C LEU A 210 14.06 -2.96 -14.83
N MET A 211 13.83 -1.71 -14.42
CA MET A 211 13.44 -1.37 -13.04
C MET A 211 12.06 -1.94 -12.67
N ALA A 212 11.10 -1.91 -13.59
CA ALA A 212 9.80 -2.54 -13.36
C ALA A 212 9.94 -4.06 -13.21
N ILE A 213 10.76 -4.71 -14.04
CA ILE A 213 11.03 -6.16 -13.93
C ILE A 213 11.75 -6.48 -12.62
N SER A 214 12.79 -5.71 -12.26
CA SER A 214 13.54 -5.94 -11.02
C SER A 214 12.68 -5.71 -9.78
N SER A 215 11.71 -4.79 -9.82
CA SER A 215 10.77 -4.58 -8.71
C SER A 215 9.93 -5.81 -8.36
N VAL A 216 9.72 -6.72 -9.33
CA VAL A 216 9.03 -8.00 -9.13
C VAL A 216 10.03 -9.13 -8.89
N ALA A 217 11.05 -9.21 -9.75
CA ALA A 217 12.01 -10.31 -9.76
C ALA A 217 12.91 -10.30 -8.52
N LEU A 218 13.36 -9.14 -8.04
CA LEU A 218 14.29 -9.05 -6.92
C LEU A 218 13.65 -9.52 -5.60
N PRO A 219 12.42 -9.09 -5.22
CA PRO A 219 11.74 -9.69 -4.07
C PRO A 219 11.53 -11.20 -4.23
N MET A 220 11.15 -11.69 -5.41
CA MET A 220 10.95 -13.12 -5.64
C MET A 220 12.24 -13.94 -5.57
N LEU A 221 13.33 -13.45 -6.18
CA LEU A 221 14.65 -14.09 -6.17
C LEU A 221 15.28 -14.05 -4.78
N LEU A 222 15.19 -12.92 -4.09
CA LEU A 222 15.64 -12.83 -2.70
C LEU A 222 14.77 -13.71 -1.81
N SER A 223 13.45 -13.83 -2.04
CA SER A 223 12.61 -14.77 -1.27
C SER A 223 13.09 -16.23 -1.41
N THR A 224 13.68 -16.62 -2.54
CA THR A 224 14.27 -17.97 -2.74
C THR A 224 15.68 -18.15 -2.17
N THR A 225 16.51 -17.11 -2.11
CA THR A 225 17.84 -17.17 -1.46
C THR A 225 17.76 -16.90 0.05
N THR A 226 16.55 -16.57 0.52
CA THR A 226 16.22 -16.26 1.90
C THR A 226 15.38 -17.35 2.53
N GLU A 227 15.83 -18.59 2.42
CA GLU A 227 15.52 -19.56 3.47
C GLU A 227 16.63 -19.62 4.53
N GLN A 228 17.69 -18.79 4.44
CA GLN A 228 18.74 -18.77 5.49
C GLN A 228 19.32 -17.40 5.96
N VAL A 229 19.06 -16.22 5.37
CA VAL A 229 19.79 -14.98 5.80
C VAL A 229 19.00 -13.64 5.86
N VAL A 230 17.72 -13.55 5.49
CA VAL A 230 16.96 -12.27 5.40
C VAL A 230 15.59 -12.38 6.07
N VAL A 231 15.57 -12.89 7.30
CA VAL A 231 14.49 -12.56 8.27
C VAL A 231 14.83 -11.26 9.03
N THR A 232 16.04 -10.71 8.86
CA THR A 232 16.58 -9.75 9.83
C THR A 232 16.18 -8.29 9.62
N GLU A 233 15.82 -7.78 8.43
CA GLU A 233 15.76 -6.30 8.26
C GLU A 233 14.40 -5.65 8.01
N GLN A 234 13.33 -6.41 7.72
CA GLN A 234 11.97 -5.81 7.62
C GLN A 234 11.03 -6.18 8.79
N ALA A 235 11.42 -7.17 9.60
CA ALA A 235 10.89 -7.27 10.96
C ALA A 235 11.40 -6.10 11.83
N GLN A 236 12.59 -5.53 11.61
CA GLN A 236 13.19 -4.59 12.57
C GLN A 236 12.55 -3.19 12.72
N GLN A 237 11.55 -2.80 11.91
CA GLN A 237 10.85 -1.50 12.09
C GLN A 237 9.40 -1.61 12.55
N ALA A 238 8.76 -2.77 12.46
CA ALA A 238 7.50 -3.06 13.17
C ALA A 238 7.72 -3.94 14.42
N ASN A 239 8.87 -4.62 14.52
CA ASN A 239 9.26 -5.47 15.64
C ASN A 239 10.18 -4.77 16.65
N LYS A 240 10.40 -3.45 16.50
CA LYS A 240 11.03 -2.59 17.52
C LYS A 240 10.09 -2.14 18.63
N MET A 241 8.91 -2.77 18.76
CA MET A 241 8.10 -2.65 19.97
C MET A 241 7.82 -3.97 20.69
N VAL A 242 8.32 -5.14 20.24
CA VAL A 242 8.04 -6.42 20.94
C VAL A 242 9.21 -7.40 21.08
N VAL A 243 10.36 -7.28 20.39
CA VAL A 243 11.50 -8.21 20.63
C VAL A 243 12.79 -7.47 20.96
N ALA A 244 12.68 -6.70 22.04
CA ALA A 244 13.72 -6.47 23.04
C ALA A 244 12.99 -5.92 24.27
N ALA A 245 11.96 -6.64 24.74
CA ALA A 245 11.64 -6.52 26.14
C ALA A 245 12.91 -6.98 26.86
N ASN A 246 13.53 -6.06 27.57
CA ASN A 246 14.49 -6.36 28.61
C ASN A 246 13.69 -7.14 29.68
N THR A 247 13.33 -8.39 29.38
CA THR A 247 12.49 -9.22 30.24
C THR A 247 13.36 -9.56 31.43
N GLN A 248 13.20 -8.82 32.52
CA GLN A 248 14.00 -9.02 33.70
C GLN A 248 13.70 -10.43 34.23
N ARG A 249 14.64 -11.35 34.06
CA ARG A 249 14.53 -12.73 34.54
C ARG A 249 14.78 -12.75 36.05
N ALA A 250 13.71 -12.67 36.82
CA ALA A 250 13.76 -12.66 38.28
C ALA A 250 13.45 -14.05 38.86
N HIS A 251 13.60 -14.18 40.19
CA HIS A 251 13.13 -15.34 40.95
C HIS A 251 13.65 -16.69 40.46
N LYS A 252 14.97 -16.75 40.18
CA LYS A 252 15.65 -17.97 39.75
C LYS A 252 15.55 -19.08 40.80
N LEU A 253 14.94 -20.20 40.44
CA LEU A 253 14.84 -21.41 41.24
C LEU A 253 15.51 -22.58 40.52
N SER A 254 16.46 -23.24 41.17
CA SER A 254 17.09 -24.46 40.65
C SER A 254 16.18 -25.67 40.86
N MET A 255 16.00 -26.47 39.82
CA MET A 255 15.20 -27.68 39.85
C MET A 255 16.09 -28.94 39.87
N PRO A 256 15.57 -30.12 40.25
CA PRO A 256 16.39 -31.31 40.50
C PRO A 256 17.07 -31.95 39.28
N ASP A 257 16.68 -31.59 38.06
CA ASP A 257 17.13 -32.21 36.80
C ASP A 257 17.81 -31.19 35.88
N ASP A 258 18.67 -30.36 36.47
CA ASP A 258 19.53 -29.38 35.78
C ASP A 258 18.80 -28.35 34.88
N TYR A 259 17.59 -27.97 35.28
CA TYR A 259 16.85 -26.84 34.74
C TYR A 259 16.51 -25.82 35.83
N TYR A 260 16.12 -24.62 35.40
CA TYR A 260 15.77 -23.51 36.27
C TYR A 260 14.39 -22.98 35.92
N LEU A 261 13.68 -22.50 36.94
CA LEU A 261 12.49 -21.68 36.76
C LEU A 261 12.85 -20.22 37.00
N LEU A 262 12.33 -19.34 36.15
CA LEU A 262 12.45 -17.90 36.27
C LEU A 262 11.06 -17.30 36.05
N LEU A 263 10.87 -16.06 36.50
CA LEU A 263 9.67 -15.27 36.20
C LEU A 263 10.07 -14.00 35.44
N ASP A 264 9.21 -13.61 34.50
CA ASP A 264 9.25 -12.27 33.93
C ASP A 264 8.52 -11.24 34.81
N ASP A 265 8.58 -9.97 34.40
CA ASP A 265 7.93 -8.84 35.09
C ASP A 265 6.39 -9.00 35.20
N ASN A 266 5.78 -9.81 34.34
CA ASN A 266 4.36 -10.08 34.32
C ASN A 266 4.00 -11.41 34.99
N HIS A 267 4.92 -12.03 35.75
CA HIS A 267 4.74 -13.35 36.38
C HIS A 267 4.52 -14.49 35.37
N GLY A 268 4.97 -14.31 34.13
CA GLY A 268 5.13 -15.34 33.12
C GLY A 268 6.24 -16.31 33.50
N LEU A 269 5.92 -17.61 33.53
CA LEU A 269 6.90 -18.65 33.82
C LEU A 269 7.87 -18.82 32.66
N ILE A 270 9.15 -18.94 32.99
CA ILE A 270 10.22 -19.27 32.05
C ILE A 270 10.92 -20.52 32.56
N ILE A 271 11.04 -21.54 31.70
CA ILE A 271 11.84 -22.75 31.96
C ILE A 271 13.15 -22.61 31.21
N HIS A 272 14.27 -22.66 31.93
CA HIS A 272 15.61 -22.56 31.37
C HIS A 272 16.41 -23.85 31.57
N TRP A 273 17.05 -24.35 30.51
CA TRP A 273 17.97 -25.49 30.57
C TRP A 273 19.13 -25.31 29.58
N LYS A 274 20.16 -26.14 29.71
CA LYS A 274 21.30 -26.16 28.78
C LYS A 274 21.22 -27.34 27.83
N ALA A 275 21.53 -27.12 26.56
CA ALA A 275 21.61 -28.17 25.55
C ALA A 275 22.60 -27.85 24.41
N ASP A 276 22.89 -28.86 23.58
CA ASP A 276 24.03 -28.88 22.65
C ASP A 276 23.84 -28.12 21.32
N ARG A 277 23.05 -27.03 21.29
CA ARG A 277 22.82 -26.26 20.07
C ARG A 277 23.71 -25.03 19.98
N THR A 278 24.42 -24.91 18.86
CA THR A 278 25.41 -23.84 18.61
C THR A 278 24.83 -22.60 17.94
N THR A 279 23.52 -22.56 17.68
CA THR A 279 22.85 -21.46 16.97
C THR A 279 21.87 -20.76 17.90
N ASP A 280 22.17 -19.48 18.17
CA ASP A 280 21.32 -18.60 18.97
C ASP A 280 20.13 -18.09 18.15
N GLY A 281 19.03 -17.75 18.84
CA GLY A 281 17.82 -17.18 18.25
C GLY A 281 16.53 -17.83 18.73
N GLU A 282 15.42 -17.41 18.15
CA GLU A 282 14.10 -18.00 18.40
C GLU A 282 13.98 -19.33 17.63
N ILE A 283 13.68 -20.41 18.34
CA ILE A 283 13.52 -21.75 17.74
C ILE A 283 12.05 -22.19 17.64
N TRP A 284 11.15 -21.54 18.35
CA TRP A 284 9.71 -21.72 18.25
C TRP A 284 8.98 -20.43 18.63
N SER A 285 7.91 -20.09 17.92
CA SER A 285 7.05 -18.95 18.23
C SER A 285 5.58 -19.24 17.98
N GLN A 286 4.74 -19.06 18.99
CA GLN A 286 3.30 -19.16 18.90
C GLN A 286 2.70 -18.02 18.06
N LEU A 287 3.34 -16.84 18.04
CA LEU A 287 2.86 -15.69 17.29
C LEU A 287 2.92 -15.93 15.78
N THR A 288 4.02 -16.50 15.30
CA THR A 288 4.20 -16.81 13.88
C THR A 288 3.75 -18.23 13.52
N ALA A 289 3.57 -19.11 14.52
CA ALA A 289 3.36 -20.54 14.36
C ALA A 289 4.46 -21.22 13.54
N GLN A 290 5.69 -20.71 13.62
CA GLN A 290 6.87 -21.22 12.93
C GLN A 290 7.92 -21.66 13.95
N GLY A 291 8.72 -22.66 13.56
CA GLY A 291 9.83 -23.19 14.34
C GLY A 291 9.77 -24.70 14.53
N ASP A 292 10.44 -25.18 15.56
CA ASP A 292 10.49 -26.58 15.95
C ASP A 292 9.19 -26.99 16.66
N ASP A 293 8.41 -27.86 16.02
CA ASP A 293 7.14 -28.37 16.57
C ASP A 293 7.31 -29.09 17.92
N SER A 294 8.50 -29.65 18.20
CA SER A 294 8.77 -30.28 19.50
C SER A 294 8.83 -29.29 20.66
N CYS A 295 9.02 -28.00 20.36
CA CYS A 295 9.04 -26.90 21.33
C CYS A 295 7.67 -26.26 21.54
N GLN A 296 6.66 -26.62 20.75
CA GLN A 296 5.33 -26.01 20.78
C GLN A 296 4.58 -26.25 22.10
N ILE A 297 4.81 -27.40 22.72
CA ILE A 297 4.00 -27.90 23.84
C ILE A 297 4.92 -28.49 24.90
N ILE A 298 4.67 -28.14 26.17
CA ILE A 298 5.13 -28.93 27.30
C ILE A 298 4.13 -30.05 27.57
N GLU A 299 4.59 -31.29 27.57
CA GLU A 299 3.75 -32.48 27.74
C GLU A 299 4.13 -33.23 29.01
N PHE A 300 3.16 -33.47 29.89
CA PHE A 300 3.37 -34.21 31.15
C PHE A 300 2.92 -35.67 31.03
N ASN A 301 3.49 -36.55 31.85
CA ASN A 301 3.24 -38.01 31.84
C ASN A 301 1.77 -38.49 31.99
N LYS A 302 0.82 -37.59 32.28
CA LYS A 302 -0.62 -37.90 32.38
C LYS A 302 -1.46 -37.20 31.31
N GLY A 303 -0.83 -36.74 30.23
CA GLY A 303 -1.50 -36.16 29.07
C GLY A 303 -1.83 -34.68 29.19
N ASP A 304 -1.46 -34.01 30.30
CA ASP A 304 -1.58 -32.56 30.38
C ASP A 304 -0.62 -31.91 29.38
N LYS A 305 -1.15 -31.00 28.57
CA LYS A 305 -0.41 -30.28 27.53
C LYS A 305 -0.67 -28.79 27.69
N ILE A 306 0.40 -27.99 27.68
CA ILE A 306 0.34 -26.53 27.74
C ILE A 306 1.22 -25.97 26.63
N ARG A 307 0.76 -24.92 25.94
CA ARG A 307 1.51 -24.32 24.84
C ARG A 307 2.56 -23.35 25.36
N THR A 308 3.71 -23.33 24.72
CA THR A 308 4.73 -22.30 24.91
C THR A 308 4.39 -21.09 24.04
N ILE A 309 4.70 -19.88 24.54
CA ILE A 309 4.59 -18.65 23.75
C ILE A 309 5.72 -18.60 22.73
N ASN A 310 6.95 -18.81 23.19
CA ASN A 310 8.11 -18.97 22.33
C ASN A 310 9.21 -19.72 23.08
N VAL A 311 10.19 -20.20 22.32
CA VAL A 311 11.42 -20.76 22.87
C VAL A 311 12.60 -20.09 22.19
N THR A 312 13.53 -19.56 22.98
CA THR A 312 14.75 -18.91 22.50
C THR A 312 15.99 -19.63 23.00
N VAL A 313 17.05 -19.57 22.21
CA VAL A 313 18.39 -20.05 22.57
C VAL A 313 19.33 -18.86 22.62
N GLU A 314 20.07 -18.72 23.71
CA GLU A 314 21.07 -17.68 23.92
C GLU A 314 22.40 -18.31 24.33
N ASN A 315 23.51 -17.56 24.20
CA ASN A 315 24.85 -17.96 24.64
C ASN A 315 25.30 -19.35 24.16
N SER A 316 24.87 -19.74 22.95
CA SER A 316 25.23 -21.00 22.31
C SER A 316 24.88 -22.23 23.15
N GLY A 317 23.66 -22.28 23.69
CA GLY A 317 23.12 -23.48 24.33
C GLY A 317 22.20 -23.24 25.53
N ASP A 318 21.93 -22.00 25.93
CA ASP A 318 20.97 -21.67 26.99
C ASP A 318 19.57 -21.54 26.39
N TYR A 319 18.71 -22.52 26.65
CA TYR A 319 17.33 -22.53 26.19
C TYR A 319 16.44 -21.81 27.20
N TYR A 320 15.44 -21.07 26.70
CA TYR A 320 14.42 -20.39 27.48
C TYR A 320 13.06 -20.61 26.85
N ALA A 321 12.20 -21.40 27.50
CA ALA A 321 10.82 -21.57 27.09
C ALA A 321 9.91 -20.67 27.92
N ASN A 322 9.24 -19.74 27.26
CA ASN A 322 8.36 -18.76 27.89
C ASN A 322 6.90 -19.23 27.82
N PHE A 323 6.17 -19.06 28.91
CA PHE A 323 4.77 -19.41 29.03
C PHE A 323 3.91 -18.16 29.27
N SER A 324 2.62 -18.27 28.95
CA SER A 324 1.66 -17.22 29.26
C SER A 324 1.55 -17.02 30.77
N PRO A 325 1.50 -15.78 31.28
CA PRO A 325 1.18 -15.50 32.68
C PRO A 325 -0.13 -16.17 33.15
N LEU A 326 -1.08 -16.37 32.23
CA LEU A 326 -2.35 -17.07 32.52
C LEU A 326 -2.16 -18.57 32.76
N ASP A 327 -1.10 -19.16 32.22
CA ASP A 327 -0.78 -20.58 32.32
C ASP A 327 0.26 -20.88 33.42
N SER A 328 1.02 -19.88 33.90
CA SER A 328 2.10 -20.03 34.88
C SER A 328 1.71 -20.88 36.10
N ALA A 329 0.62 -20.52 36.78
CA ALA A 329 0.16 -21.23 37.98
C ALA A 329 -0.17 -22.70 37.68
N LYS A 330 -0.78 -22.97 36.52
CA LYS A 330 -1.10 -24.32 36.08
C LYS A 330 0.18 -25.11 35.78
N VAL A 331 1.13 -24.54 35.05
CA VAL A 331 2.41 -25.20 34.75
C VAL A 331 3.15 -25.54 36.05
N VAL A 332 3.26 -24.60 37.00
CA VAL A 332 3.92 -24.83 38.29
C VAL A 332 3.23 -25.93 39.11
N SER A 333 1.90 -25.94 39.15
CA SER A 333 1.16 -27.00 39.83
C SER A 333 1.42 -28.39 39.22
N LEU A 334 1.61 -28.45 37.89
CA LEU A 334 1.94 -29.70 37.19
C LEU A 334 3.39 -30.11 37.45
N LEU A 335 4.33 -29.16 37.47
CA LEU A 335 5.72 -29.42 37.87
C LEU A 335 5.82 -29.98 39.30
N ALA A 336 4.94 -29.55 40.21
CA ALA A 336 4.88 -30.07 41.58
C ALA A 336 4.29 -31.49 41.68
N ARG A 337 3.28 -31.81 40.87
CA ARG A 337 2.42 -33.00 41.07
C ARG A 337 2.67 -34.14 40.06
N ARG A 338 3.38 -33.88 38.96
CA ARG A 338 3.65 -34.86 37.90
C ARG A 338 5.03 -35.51 38.07
N GLY A 339 5.27 -36.59 37.31
CA GLY A 339 6.49 -37.39 37.44
C GLY A 339 7.60 -36.99 36.48
N ASN A 340 7.24 -36.55 35.27
CA ASN A 340 8.14 -36.03 34.26
C ASN A 340 7.38 -35.11 33.29
N PHE A 341 8.12 -34.33 32.50
CA PHE A 341 7.60 -33.61 31.34
C PHE A 341 8.57 -33.70 30.16
N GLY A 342 8.02 -33.57 28.95
CA GLY A 342 8.76 -33.41 27.71
C GLY A 342 8.63 -31.99 27.15
N LEU A 343 9.73 -31.42 26.64
CA LEU A 343 9.77 -30.10 26.00
C LEU A 343 10.96 -30.01 25.03
N CYS A 344 10.74 -29.54 23.80
CA CYS A 344 11.78 -29.39 22.77
C CYS A 344 12.55 -30.69 22.47
N GLY A 345 11.89 -31.85 22.56
CA GLY A 345 12.52 -33.16 22.40
C GLY A 345 13.31 -33.67 23.62
N TYR A 346 13.44 -32.87 24.69
CA TYR A 346 14.05 -33.28 25.95
C TYR A 346 12.99 -33.79 26.94
N ASN A 347 13.38 -34.72 27.82
CA ASN A 347 12.54 -35.23 28.88
C ASN A 347 13.19 -34.97 30.24
N PHE A 348 12.43 -34.38 31.15
CA PHE A 348 12.89 -33.97 32.47
C PHE A 348 12.14 -34.70 33.58
N SER A 349 12.88 -35.18 34.57
CA SER A 349 12.37 -35.77 35.79
C SER A 349 11.85 -34.68 36.74
N LEU A 350 10.67 -34.91 37.33
CA LEU A 350 10.08 -34.02 38.34
C LEU A 350 10.24 -34.54 39.77
N LYS A 351 11.10 -35.54 39.96
CA LYS A 351 11.35 -36.11 41.29
C LYS A 351 12.04 -35.08 42.18
N GLY A 352 11.32 -34.60 43.20
CA GLY A 352 11.82 -33.59 44.14
C GLY A 352 11.40 -32.15 43.78
N SER A 353 10.72 -31.93 42.65
CA SER A 353 10.24 -30.60 42.23
C SER A 353 9.33 -29.95 43.27
N GLN A 354 8.44 -30.72 43.89
CA GLN A 354 7.55 -30.18 44.94
C GLN A 354 8.32 -29.58 46.12
N LYS A 355 9.43 -30.20 46.53
CA LYS A 355 10.26 -29.69 47.62
C LYS A 355 10.98 -28.40 47.22
N ALA A 356 11.48 -28.33 45.99
CA ALA A 356 12.14 -27.13 45.46
C ALA A 356 11.16 -25.96 45.36
N LEU A 357 9.96 -26.19 44.80
CA LEU A 357 8.92 -25.17 44.66
C LEU A 357 8.45 -24.63 46.01
N ASN A 358 8.23 -25.52 47.00
CA ASN A 358 7.83 -25.11 48.35
C ASN A 358 8.92 -24.35 49.13
N SER A 359 10.15 -24.28 48.61
CA SER A 359 11.24 -23.52 49.25
C SER A 359 11.35 -22.07 48.80
N HIS A 360 10.57 -21.66 47.79
CA HIS A 360 10.68 -20.34 47.18
C HIS A 360 9.34 -19.56 47.26
N PRO A 361 9.32 -18.33 47.83
CA PRO A 361 8.08 -17.59 48.11
C PRO A 361 7.17 -17.38 46.89
N GLU A 362 7.73 -17.05 45.72
CA GLU A 362 6.90 -16.80 44.52
C GLU A 362 6.22 -18.04 43.93
N TYR A 363 6.72 -19.24 44.22
CA TYR A 363 6.21 -20.48 43.61
C TYR A 363 5.37 -21.33 44.56
N ILE A 364 5.44 -21.08 45.88
CA ILE A 364 4.80 -21.92 46.89
C ILE A 364 3.26 -21.92 46.75
N ASP A 365 2.66 -20.78 46.42
CA ASP A 365 1.21 -20.66 46.31
C ASP A 365 0.66 -21.42 45.08
N TRP A 366 1.44 -21.48 44.00
CA TRP A 366 1.06 -22.23 42.80
C TRP A 366 1.35 -23.73 42.90
N ALA A 367 2.29 -24.12 43.76
CA ALA A 367 2.69 -25.51 43.93
C ALA A 367 1.69 -26.33 44.76
N ASN A 368 0.90 -25.68 45.64
CA ASN A 368 0.07 -26.35 46.65
C ASN A 368 -1.39 -26.54 46.23
#